data_AF-A0A383WIL7-F1
#
_entry.id   AF-A0A383WIL7-F1
#
_cell.length_a   1.000
_cell.length_b   1.000
_cell.length_c   1.000
_cell.angle_alpha   90.00
_cell.angle_beta   90.00
_cell.angle_gamma   90.00
#
_symmetry.space_group_name_H-M   'P 1'
#
loop_
_entity.id
_entity.type
_entity.pdbx_description
1 polymer ?
#
loop_
_entity_poly.entity_id
_entity_poly.type
_entity_poly.pdbx_seq_one_letter_code
_entity_poly.pdbx_strand_id
1 'polypeptide(L)'
;MVLAVLEPRALQQLQQQVFVEVNALLRRELRAAAGELRRGASAELAASGQAGEGDYNLCKEKGGSSSSSSAAQPRQRVARLSYGSGGSGPGSDSVSEWPADPTELSSGAAGASAAKRQAFLDGSVPGLPLHEAWSLLLGGFLPFLAAEAAFYADLLLLYRGDEERLRDGPDSAAPDAKQQRQGQASIAVVISRPPGCPLTYAGSQAVEGMLAGLEGDFVALSDLASRSHQVLLLPLLATALAWQQHLAAQPAAAPLAALLESLAGKLRGAWGSFCAGQVAAVEQYDSRSKMGLQQGIKHLHVLPFISQFCLMVHDLEVALVEGAAAAAAVAAAAPSQQQQQQQQQQQTAGDDGEEGQQSLEQAAAADAARSVRAAADALYDELCPRLLSRLERLASSDAKYGERCRLENYGYLGEALRGLAQKLPALQQHWQVAEARREAALSGYVAEQLAYSKLWKLLEFGDKLDALLKVVSPPEVSFQKDCSPAEVRSLMRSTMDGTDKKLEALAGRVRKHLGGGALFNVAWAAVKEALLARYEHLEWLLEQCYPTTPLRPSPEELRELFRATSAG
;
A
#
# COMPACT_ATOMS: atom_id res chain seq x y z
N MET A 1 -21.23 40.99 34.58
CA MET A 1 -21.38 42.39 35.05
C MET A 1 -20.72 43.39 34.09
N VAL A 2 -19.51 43.14 33.56
CA VAL A 2 -18.83 44.09 32.63
C VAL A 2 -19.47 44.14 31.23
N LEU A 3 -19.89 43.02 30.65
CA LEU A 3 -20.49 42.98 29.30
C LEU A 3 -21.90 43.57 29.21
N ALA A 4 -22.71 43.48 30.27
CA ALA A 4 -24.04 44.09 30.35
C ALA A 4 -24.01 45.62 30.45
N VAL A 5 -22.82 46.21 30.66
CA VAL A 5 -22.59 47.66 30.82
C VAL A 5 -21.86 48.26 29.61
N LEU A 6 -21.38 47.44 28.67
CA LEU A 6 -20.71 47.93 27.47
C LEU A 6 -21.73 48.37 26.42
N GLU A 7 -21.61 49.61 25.93
CA GLU A 7 -22.39 50.08 24.77
C GLU A 7 -22.21 49.12 23.59
N PRO A 8 -23.26 48.86 22.78
CA PRO A 8 -23.16 47.97 21.61
C PRO A 8 -22.01 48.34 20.66
N ARG A 9 -21.69 49.64 20.56
CA ARG A 9 -20.55 50.15 19.78
C ARG A 9 -19.20 49.77 20.38
N ALA A 10 -19.06 49.81 21.71
CA ALA A 10 -17.84 49.42 22.41
C ALA A 10 -17.61 47.91 22.32
N LEU A 11 -18.68 47.11 22.39
CA LEU A 11 -18.60 45.65 22.17
C LEU A 11 -18.16 45.33 20.74
N GLN A 12 -18.73 46.01 19.74
CA GLN A 12 -18.34 45.83 18.34
C GLN A 12 -16.88 46.25 18.07
N GLN A 13 -16.43 47.35 18.68
CA GLN A 13 -15.03 47.79 18.59
C GLN A 13 -14.07 46.81 19.28
N LEU A 14 -14.45 46.29 20.45
CA LEU A 14 -13.69 45.26 21.16
C LEU A 14 -13.59 43.97 20.33
N GLN A 15 -14.72 43.53 19.75
CA GLN A 15 -14.76 42.38 18.86
C GLN A 15 -13.81 42.56 17.67
N GLN A 16 -13.81 43.74 17.04
CA GLN A 16 -12.91 44.05 15.92
C GLN A 16 -11.43 44.10 16.32
N GLN A 17 -11.09 44.71 17.46
CA GLN A 17 -9.70 44.82 17.89
C GLN A 17 -9.13 43.48 18.36
N VAL A 18 -9.87 42.74 19.19
CA VAL A 18 -9.47 41.38 19.61
C VAL A 18 -9.35 40.47 18.40
N PHE A 19 -10.29 40.56 17.46
CA PHE A 19 -10.24 39.82 16.21
C PHE A 19 -8.93 40.05 15.44
N VAL A 20 -8.56 41.31 15.18
CA VAL A 20 -7.39 41.64 14.36
C VAL A 20 -6.09 41.15 15.00
N GLU A 21 -5.91 41.41 16.29
CA GLU A 21 -4.67 41.06 17.00
C GLU A 21 -4.53 39.55 17.20
N VAL A 22 -5.60 38.87 17.63
CA VAL A 22 -5.57 37.41 17.84
C VAL A 22 -5.40 36.70 16.50
N ASN A 23 -6.14 37.07 15.45
CA ASN A 23 -5.98 36.47 14.13
C ASN A 23 -4.54 36.65 13.58
N ALA A 24 -3.96 37.84 13.74
CA ALA A 24 -2.59 38.11 13.30
C ALA A 24 -1.58 37.22 14.04
N LEU A 25 -1.74 37.04 15.35
CA LEU A 25 -0.90 36.16 16.16
C LEU A 25 -1.06 34.70 15.74
N LEU A 26 -2.30 34.20 15.65
CA LEU A 26 -2.61 32.82 15.24
C LEU A 26 -1.98 32.51 13.88
N ARG A 27 -2.11 33.41 12.90
CA ARG A 27 -1.50 33.26 11.58
C ARG A 27 0.02 33.27 11.64
N ARG A 28 0.64 34.10 12.48
CA ARG A 28 2.09 34.17 12.60
C ARG A 28 2.65 32.86 13.13
N GLU A 29 2.06 32.34 14.20
CA GLU A 29 2.50 31.11 14.86
C GLU A 29 2.21 29.88 13.99
N LEU A 30 1.01 29.79 13.38
CA LEU A 30 0.68 28.71 12.44
C LEU A 30 1.65 28.70 11.25
N ARG A 31 1.94 29.86 10.66
CA ARG A 31 2.86 29.96 9.52
C ARG A 31 4.29 29.58 9.89
N ALA A 32 4.74 29.96 11.09
CA ALA A 32 6.06 29.58 11.57
C ALA A 32 6.18 28.06 11.71
N ALA A 33 5.23 27.44 12.43
CA ALA A 33 5.22 26.00 12.65
C ALA A 33 5.00 25.19 11.38
N ALA A 34 4.01 25.55 10.55
CA ALA A 34 3.78 24.91 9.25
C ALA A 34 5.01 25.09 8.33
N GLY A 35 5.71 26.22 8.43
CA GLY A 35 6.97 26.47 7.73
C GLY A 35 8.09 25.52 8.16
N GLU A 36 8.23 25.25 9.45
CA GLU A 36 9.20 24.30 10.01
C GLU A 36 8.89 22.87 9.60
N LEU A 37 7.63 22.45 9.76
CA LEU A 37 7.16 21.11 9.37
C LEU A 37 7.35 20.87 7.87
N ARG A 38 7.06 21.87 7.03
CA ARG A 38 7.32 21.79 5.59
C ARG A 38 8.81 21.72 5.26
N ARG A 39 9.66 22.45 5.98
CA ARG A 39 11.13 22.34 5.81
C ARG A 39 11.62 20.95 6.21
N GLY A 40 11.14 20.41 7.33
CA GLY A 40 11.46 19.05 7.78
C GLY A 40 11.02 17.99 6.77
N ALA A 41 9.78 18.09 6.27
CA ALA A 41 9.27 17.19 5.23
C ALA A 41 10.07 17.29 3.91
N SER A 42 10.44 18.50 3.51
CA SER A 42 11.26 18.72 2.30
C SER A 42 12.69 18.22 2.48
N ALA A 43 13.26 18.36 3.69
CA ALA A 43 14.59 17.86 4.02
C ALA A 43 14.63 16.33 4.06
N GLU A 44 13.58 15.69 4.58
CA GLU A 44 13.43 14.22 4.52
C GLU A 44 13.36 13.72 3.08
N LEU A 45 12.58 14.41 2.23
CA LEU A 45 12.49 14.12 0.80
C LEU A 45 13.84 14.28 0.08
N ALA A 46 14.65 15.26 0.50
CA ALA A 46 15.99 15.46 -0.05
C ALA A 46 17.00 14.42 0.48
N ALA A 47 16.98 14.12 1.79
CA ALA A 47 17.95 13.29 2.49
C ALA A 47 17.85 11.81 2.13
N SER A 48 16.64 11.34 1.85
CA SER A 48 16.40 9.97 1.40
C SER A 48 17.01 9.68 0.02
N GLY A 49 17.56 10.67 -0.70
CA GLY A 49 18.02 10.52 -2.08
C GLY A 49 16.86 10.25 -3.06
N GLN A 50 15.63 10.49 -2.58
CA GLN A 50 14.35 10.13 -3.17
C GLN A 50 13.65 11.32 -3.83
N ALA A 51 14.40 12.25 -4.42
CA ALA A 51 13.82 13.23 -5.34
C ALA A 51 13.19 12.48 -6.53
N GLY A 52 11.94 12.05 -6.39
CA GLY A 52 11.20 11.19 -7.32
C GLY A 52 10.90 9.75 -6.86
N GLU A 53 10.96 9.40 -5.57
CA GLU A 53 10.55 8.06 -5.08
C GLU A 53 9.10 7.97 -4.58
N GLY A 54 8.43 9.09 -4.30
CA GLY A 54 6.98 9.10 -4.08
C GLY A 54 6.17 9.56 -5.30
N ASP A 55 6.85 9.77 -6.43
CA ASP A 55 6.26 9.93 -7.75
C ASP A 55 6.15 8.52 -8.37
N TYR A 56 5.12 7.78 -7.96
CA TYR A 56 4.89 6.45 -8.53
C TYR A 56 4.46 6.67 -9.98
N ASN A 57 5.36 6.38 -10.91
CA ASN A 57 5.02 6.22 -12.30
C ASN A 57 5.33 4.77 -12.65
N LEU A 58 4.29 3.93 -12.69
CA LEU A 58 4.42 2.50 -12.94
C LEU A 58 5.28 2.19 -14.16
N CYS A 59 5.37 3.11 -15.12
CA CYS A 59 5.99 2.90 -16.42
C CYS A 59 7.28 3.69 -16.68
N LYS A 60 7.87 4.32 -15.66
CA LYS A 60 9.14 5.05 -15.77
C LYS A 60 10.25 4.22 -15.12
N GLU A 61 11.17 3.70 -15.92
CA GLU A 61 12.44 3.21 -15.36
C GLU A 61 13.22 4.43 -14.85
N LYS A 62 13.64 4.40 -13.58
CA LYS A 62 14.57 5.42 -13.08
C LYS A 62 15.82 5.36 -13.96
N GLY A 63 16.11 6.46 -14.67
CA GLY A 63 17.29 6.56 -15.51
C GLY A 63 18.53 6.29 -14.69
N GLY A 64 19.13 5.11 -14.88
CA GLY A 64 20.47 4.84 -14.43
C GLY A 64 21.42 5.73 -15.23
N SER A 65 22.09 6.64 -14.53
CA SER A 65 23.38 7.15 -14.99
C SER A 65 24.20 5.99 -15.54
N SER A 66 24.75 6.20 -16.73
CA SER A 66 25.62 5.28 -17.45
C SER A 66 26.76 4.77 -16.58
N SER A 67 26.57 3.62 -15.94
CA SER A 67 27.64 2.69 -15.62
C SER A 67 27.11 1.28 -15.82
N SER A 68 27.73 0.61 -16.77
CA SER A 68 27.60 -0.82 -17.01
C SER A 68 27.71 -1.61 -15.70
N SER A 69 26.88 -2.65 -15.58
CA SER A 69 26.78 -3.63 -14.49
C SER A 69 25.96 -3.21 -13.26
N SER A 70 24.64 -3.37 -13.34
CA SER A 70 23.85 -4.03 -12.28
C SER A 70 22.35 -4.08 -12.65
N ALA A 71 21.89 -5.25 -13.11
CA ALA A 71 20.48 -5.57 -13.25
C ALA A 71 19.77 -5.80 -11.88
N ALA A 72 20.34 -5.25 -10.78
CA ALA A 72 20.03 -5.68 -9.43
C ALA A 72 19.20 -4.68 -8.61
N GLN A 73 18.95 -3.43 -9.02
CA GLN A 73 18.34 -2.45 -8.10
C GLN A 73 16.86 -2.70 -7.73
N PRO A 74 15.90 -2.90 -8.66
CA PRO A 74 14.51 -3.22 -8.29
C PRO A 74 14.38 -4.66 -7.77
N ARG A 75 15.21 -5.58 -8.26
CA ARG A 75 15.31 -6.96 -7.77
C ARG A 75 15.84 -7.04 -6.33
N GLN A 76 16.85 -6.25 -5.94
CA GLN A 76 17.40 -6.26 -4.58
C GLN A 76 16.47 -5.66 -3.54
N ARG A 77 15.58 -4.73 -3.91
CA ARG A 77 14.66 -4.12 -2.94
C ARG A 77 13.50 -5.05 -2.59
N VAL A 78 12.95 -5.74 -3.59
CA VAL A 78 11.92 -6.77 -3.38
C VAL A 78 12.53 -8.09 -2.91
N ALA A 79 13.73 -8.47 -3.36
CA ALA A 79 14.45 -9.64 -2.84
C ALA A 79 15.05 -9.42 -1.44
N ARG A 80 15.35 -8.19 -1.00
CA ARG A 80 15.62 -7.92 0.43
C ARG A 80 14.39 -8.10 1.30
N LEU A 81 13.19 -8.04 0.70
CA LEU A 81 11.92 -8.31 1.38
C LEU A 81 11.45 -9.77 1.24
N SER A 82 11.96 -10.55 0.26
CA SER A 82 11.52 -11.94 0.03
C SER A 82 12.61 -13.03 0.09
N TYR A 83 13.91 -12.68 0.09
CA TYR A 83 15.03 -13.64 0.12
C TYR A 83 16.20 -13.14 0.97
N GLY A 84 16.12 -13.38 2.28
CA GLY A 84 17.32 -13.58 3.11
C GLY A 84 17.82 -15.01 2.98
N SER A 85 18.72 -15.28 2.02
CA SER A 85 19.54 -16.51 2.00
C SER A 85 20.81 -16.24 1.18
N GLY A 86 22.04 -16.48 1.66
CA GLY A 86 22.47 -17.09 2.91
C GLY A 86 24.01 -16.99 3.03
N GLY A 87 24.54 -17.38 4.20
CA GLY A 87 25.97 -17.47 4.45
C GLY A 87 26.33 -17.85 5.90
N SER A 88 26.23 -19.14 6.21
CA SER A 88 26.98 -19.93 7.21
C SER A 88 27.07 -19.47 8.68
N GLY A 89 26.35 -20.18 9.56
CA GLY A 89 26.64 -20.29 11.01
C GLY A 89 25.54 -21.05 11.76
N PRO A 90 25.85 -22.03 12.64
CA PRO A 90 24.83 -22.73 13.40
C PRO A 90 24.50 -21.90 14.65
N GLY A 91 23.39 -21.18 14.57
CA GLY A 91 22.81 -20.46 15.69
C GLY A 91 21.37 -20.19 15.31
N SER A 92 20.45 -20.80 16.05
CA SER A 92 19.04 -20.39 16.12
C SER A 92 18.98 -18.87 16.12
N ASP A 93 18.38 -18.25 15.11
CA ASP A 93 17.66 -16.98 15.25
C ASP A 93 16.83 -16.68 14.00
N SER A 94 15.61 -16.23 14.30
CA SER A 94 14.43 -15.98 13.47
C SER A 94 14.67 -15.42 12.06
N VAL A 95 14.08 -16.13 11.08
CA VAL A 95 13.66 -15.59 9.79
C VAL A 95 12.81 -14.35 10.06
N SER A 96 13.15 -13.19 9.50
CA SER A 96 12.25 -12.04 9.48
C SER A 96 11.14 -12.31 8.48
N GLU A 97 10.21 -13.17 8.86
CA GLU A 97 8.91 -13.28 8.20
C GLU A 97 8.22 -11.92 8.29
N TRP A 98 7.48 -11.56 7.24
CA TRP A 98 6.43 -10.56 7.37
C TRP A 98 5.66 -10.91 8.65
N PRO A 99 5.53 -9.99 9.64
CA PRO A 99 4.90 -10.36 10.89
C PRO A 99 3.53 -10.94 10.59
N ALA A 100 3.21 -12.07 11.22
CA ALA A 100 1.96 -12.79 10.99
C ALA A 100 0.76 -11.86 11.24
N ASP A 101 0.95 -10.88 12.13
CA ASP A 101 -0.07 -9.95 12.59
C ASP A 101 0.19 -8.49 12.11
N PRO A 102 -0.78 -7.78 11.50
CA PRO A 102 -0.65 -6.35 11.14
C PRO A 102 -0.34 -5.43 12.33
N THR A 103 -0.64 -5.89 13.54
CA THR A 103 -0.36 -5.22 14.82
C THR A 103 1.13 -5.18 15.15
N GLU A 104 1.94 -6.12 14.66
CA GLU A 104 3.40 -6.12 14.85
C GLU A 104 4.12 -5.15 13.88
N LEU A 105 3.60 -4.97 12.67
CA LEU A 105 3.99 -3.85 11.79
C LEU A 105 3.64 -2.51 12.45
N SER A 106 2.45 -2.41 13.05
CA SER A 106 2.00 -1.23 13.77
C SER A 106 2.90 -0.89 14.96
N SER A 107 3.34 -1.86 15.77
CA SER A 107 4.15 -1.58 16.96
C SER A 107 5.59 -1.16 16.62
N GLY A 108 6.21 -1.82 15.64
CA GLY A 108 7.56 -1.50 15.16
C GLY A 108 7.62 -0.17 14.40
N ALA A 109 6.68 0.06 13.48
CA ALA A 109 6.59 1.30 12.71
C ALA A 109 6.21 2.50 13.59
N ALA A 110 5.25 2.34 14.52
CA ALA A 110 4.90 3.39 15.46
C ALA A 110 6.08 3.73 16.39
N GLY A 111 6.84 2.74 16.86
CA GLY A 111 8.04 2.95 17.69
C GLY A 111 9.16 3.70 16.94
N ALA A 112 9.45 3.29 15.70
CA ALA A 112 10.45 3.96 14.87
C ALA A 112 10.04 5.38 14.46
N SER A 113 8.76 5.57 14.13
CA SER A 113 8.20 6.89 13.79
C SER A 113 8.19 7.82 15.00
N ALA A 114 7.81 7.33 16.19
CA ALA A 114 7.85 8.09 17.43
C ALA A 114 9.27 8.52 17.82
N ALA A 115 10.27 7.64 17.70
CA ALA A 115 11.66 7.98 17.97
C ALA A 115 12.19 9.05 17.00
N LYS A 116 11.83 8.95 15.72
CA LYS A 116 12.23 9.94 14.70
C LYS A 116 11.52 11.29 14.89
N ARG A 117 10.25 11.27 15.26
CA ARG A 117 9.47 12.46 15.66
C ARG A 117 10.16 13.17 16.82
N GLN A 118 10.51 12.44 17.88
CA GLN A 118 11.19 13.00 19.04
C GLN A 118 12.55 13.60 18.65
N ALA A 119 13.35 12.89 17.85
CA ALA A 119 14.65 13.38 17.38
C ALA A 119 14.54 14.64 16.52
N PHE A 120 13.47 14.82 15.73
CA PHE A 120 13.21 16.05 14.99
C PHE A 120 12.85 17.21 15.94
N LEU A 121 11.96 16.96 16.91
CA LEU A 121 11.57 17.96 17.92
C LEU A 121 12.76 18.41 18.77
N ASP A 122 13.69 17.48 19.07
CA ASP A 122 14.92 17.75 19.81
C ASP A 122 16.03 18.38 18.92
N GLY A 123 15.75 18.64 17.63
CA GLY A 123 16.69 19.22 16.68
C GLY A 123 17.86 18.30 16.26
N SER A 124 17.77 17.01 16.61
CA SER A 124 18.82 16.01 16.36
C SER A 124 18.81 15.47 14.92
N VAL A 125 17.69 15.58 14.21
CA VAL A 125 17.56 15.15 12.81
C VAL A 125 16.90 16.26 11.98
N PRO A 126 17.41 16.60 10.78
CA PRO A 126 16.87 17.69 9.97
C PRO A 126 15.57 17.33 9.22
N GLY A 127 15.23 16.04 9.12
CA GLY A 127 14.10 15.52 8.34
C GLY A 127 12.99 14.92 9.20
N LEU A 128 11.74 15.11 8.76
CA LEU A 128 10.53 14.52 9.36
C LEU A 128 9.65 13.93 8.25
N PRO A 129 9.11 12.70 8.38
CA PRO A 129 8.17 12.15 7.41
C PRO A 129 6.96 13.05 7.19
N LEU A 130 6.44 13.11 5.95
CA LEU A 130 5.36 14.03 5.61
C LEU A 130 4.05 13.75 6.37
N HIS A 131 3.71 12.48 6.59
CA HIS A 131 2.52 12.11 7.38
C HIS A 131 2.67 12.47 8.86
N GLU A 132 3.88 12.44 9.40
CA GLU A 132 4.20 12.93 10.75
C GLU A 132 4.10 14.44 10.84
N ALA A 133 4.64 15.15 9.85
CA ALA A 133 4.51 16.60 9.74
C ALA A 133 3.03 17.02 9.68
N TRP A 134 2.22 16.28 8.93
CA TRP A 134 0.78 16.48 8.86
C TRP A 134 0.09 16.21 10.20
N SER A 135 0.40 15.09 10.83
CA SER A 135 -0.15 14.71 12.15
C SER A 135 0.17 15.75 13.22
N LEU A 136 1.42 16.25 13.26
CA LEU A 136 1.82 17.32 14.18
C LEU A 136 1.11 18.65 13.90
N LEU A 137 0.93 18.99 12.61
CA LEU A 137 0.21 20.21 12.24
C LEU A 137 -1.24 20.15 12.73
N LEU A 138 -1.94 19.04 12.43
CA LEU A 138 -3.34 18.88 12.82
C LEU A 138 -3.48 18.72 14.33
N GLY A 139 -2.73 17.79 14.94
CA GLY A 139 -2.83 17.48 16.37
C GLY A 139 -2.31 18.57 17.29
N GLY A 140 -1.38 19.41 16.84
CA GLY A 140 -0.89 20.55 17.61
C GLY A 140 -1.81 21.77 17.49
N PHE A 141 -2.23 22.14 16.28
CA PHE A 141 -2.93 23.40 16.05
C PHE A 141 -4.45 23.30 16.08
N LEU A 142 -5.06 22.21 15.61
CA LEU A 142 -6.53 22.15 15.58
C LEU A 142 -7.16 22.20 16.97
N PRO A 143 -6.68 21.46 18.00
CA PRO A 143 -7.21 21.57 19.36
C PRO A 143 -7.05 22.98 19.92
N PHE A 144 -5.90 23.60 19.68
CA PHE A 144 -5.61 24.96 20.13
C PHE A 144 -6.54 25.98 19.46
N LEU A 145 -6.71 25.93 18.14
CA LEU A 145 -7.60 26.81 17.40
C LEU A 145 -9.07 26.62 17.80
N ALA A 146 -9.49 25.38 18.04
CA ALA A 146 -10.84 25.07 18.52
C ALA A 146 -11.08 25.62 19.94
N ALA A 147 -10.11 25.45 20.85
CA ALA A 147 -10.16 26.00 22.20
C ALA A 147 -10.20 27.53 22.19
N GLU A 148 -9.38 28.17 21.36
CA GLU A 148 -9.34 29.62 21.24
C GLU A 148 -10.63 30.18 20.62
N ALA A 149 -11.21 29.50 19.63
CA ALA A 149 -12.52 29.86 19.06
C ALA A 149 -13.66 29.71 20.08
N ALA A 150 -13.64 28.63 20.88
CA ALA A 150 -14.60 28.43 21.96
C ALA A 150 -14.45 29.51 23.05
N PHE A 151 -13.22 29.81 23.46
CA PHE A 151 -12.92 30.88 24.41
C PHE A 151 -13.38 32.25 23.91
N TYR A 152 -13.13 32.57 22.63
CA TYR A 152 -13.61 33.80 22.01
C TYR A 152 -15.14 33.88 22.01
N ALA A 153 -15.81 32.78 21.67
CA ALA A 153 -17.27 32.70 21.71
C ALA A 153 -17.84 32.84 23.13
N ASP A 154 -17.14 32.31 24.13
CA ASP A 154 -17.51 32.42 25.54
C ASP A 154 -17.33 33.84 26.06
N LEU A 155 -16.16 34.44 25.79
CA LEU A 155 -15.79 35.79 26.20
C LEU A 155 -16.79 36.83 25.67
N LEU A 156 -17.31 36.61 24.46
CA LEU A 156 -18.19 37.54 23.77
C LEU A 156 -19.67 37.14 23.80
N LEU A 157 -20.02 36.07 24.54
CA LEU A 157 -21.41 35.64 24.73
C LEU A 157 -22.13 35.36 23.40
N LEU A 158 -21.46 34.64 22.50
CA LEU A 158 -21.89 34.44 21.11
C LEU A 158 -22.86 33.26 20.92
N TYR A 159 -23.23 32.56 22.00
CA TYR A 159 -24.11 31.38 21.96
C TYR A 159 -25.59 31.74 22.10
N ARG A 160 -26.46 30.89 21.53
CA ARG A 160 -27.91 31.05 21.71
C ARG A 160 -28.28 30.93 23.19
N GLY A 161 -29.15 31.82 23.67
CA GLY A 161 -29.56 31.89 25.07
C GLY A 161 -28.70 32.81 25.95
N ASP A 162 -27.53 33.25 25.47
CA ASP A 162 -26.73 34.26 26.18
C ASP A 162 -27.38 35.65 26.10
N GLU A 163 -28.11 35.97 25.02
CA GLU A 163 -28.86 37.22 24.88
C GLU A 163 -29.98 37.37 25.93
N GLU A 164 -30.64 36.26 26.29
CA GLU A 164 -31.71 36.24 27.31
C GLU A 164 -31.11 36.39 28.71
N ARG A 165 -29.99 35.72 28.99
CA ARG A 165 -29.23 35.86 30.24
C ARG A 165 -28.67 37.27 30.46
N LEU A 166 -28.33 37.98 29.39
CA LEU A 166 -27.92 39.39 29.43
C LEU A 166 -29.09 40.34 29.76
N ARG A 167 -30.32 39.98 29.36
CA ARG A 167 -31.53 40.78 29.61
C ARG A 167 -32.11 40.59 31.01
N ASP A 168 -32.08 39.36 31.54
CA ASP A 168 -32.77 39.02 32.79
C ASP A 168 -31.96 39.33 34.08
N GLY A 169 -30.67 39.69 33.95
CA GLY A 169 -29.80 39.95 35.10
C GLY A 169 -29.50 38.69 35.94
N PRO A 170 -28.58 38.76 36.92
CA PRO A 170 -28.10 37.59 37.66
C PRO A 170 -29.15 36.94 38.58
N ASP A 171 -30.34 37.53 38.75
CA ASP A 171 -31.36 37.08 39.70
C ASP A 171 -32.36 36.05 39.13
N SER A 172 -32.28 35.72 37.84
CA SER A 172 -33.15 34.70 37.20
C SER A 172 -32.53 33.30 37.10
N ALA A 173 -31.28 33.11 37.56
CA ALA A 173 -30.71 31.78 37.66
C ALA A 173 -31.45 30.98 38.75
N ALA A 174 -31.90 29.78 38.39
CA ALA A 174 -32.63 28.85 39.26
C ALA A 174 -31.99 28.71 40.68
N PRO A 175 -32.80 28.50 41.74
CA PRO A 175 -32.44 28.72 43.13
C PRO A 175 -31.35 27.78 43.73
N ASP A 176 -30.74 26.87 42.97
CA ASP A 176 -29.85 25.83 43.53
C ASP A 176 -28.36 26.20 43.60
N ALA A 177 -27.93 27.38 43.13
CA ALA A 177 -26.52 27.77 43.11
C ALA A 177 -26.10 28.74 44.25
N LYS A 178 -26.77 28.72 45.40
CA LYS A 178 -26.46 29.65 46.52
C LYS A 178 -25.41 29.17 47.52
N GLN A 179 -24.71 28.06 47.29
CA GLN A 179 -23.86 27.47 48.33
C GLN A 179 -22.46 27.10 47.87
N GLN A 180 -21.63 28.11 47.57
CA GLN A 180 -20.18 28.13 47.83
C GLN A 180 -19.56 29.38 47.21
N ARG A 181 -19.50 30.48 47.98
CA ARG A 181 -18.57 31.58 47.71
C ARG A 181 -17.90 32.00 49.01
N GLN A 182 -16.85 31.29 49.38
CA GLN A 182 -15.77 31.82 50.22
C GLN A 182 -14.44 31.36 49.63
N GLY A 183 -13.61 32.31 49.21
CA GLY A 183 -12.20 32.06 48.84
C GLY A 183 -11.86 32.37 47.38
N GLN A 184 -11.08 33.45 47.21
CA GLN A 184 -10.28 33.83 46.03
C GLN A 184 -11.02 34.16 44.72
N ALA A 185 -11.00 35.46 44.40
CA ALA A 185 -11.49 36.02 43.15
C ALA A 185 -10.54 35.70 41.98
N SER A 186 -10.77 34.57 41.34
CA SER A 186 -10.45 34.40 39.91
C SER A 186 -11.70 34.81 39.13
N ILE A 187 -11.60 35.84 38.29
CA ILE A 187 -12.69 36.27 37.39
C ILE A 187 -12.74 35.25 36.23
N ALA A 188 -13.16 34.02 36.52
CA ALA A 188 -13.63 33.08 35.54
C ALA A 188 -15.12 32.93 35.81
N VAL A 189 -15.94 33.70 35.09
CA VAL A 189 -17.37 33.41 35.04
C VAL A 189 -17.48 32.12 34.23
N VAL A 190 -17.50 30.98 34.91
CA VAL A 190 -17.81 29.70 34.28
C VAL A 190 -19.28 29.76 33.90
N ILE A 191 -19.55 30.10 32.64
CA ILE A 191 -20.91 30.07 32.10
C ILE A 191 -21.21 28.61 31.80
N SER A 192 -21.90 27.94 32.72
CA SER A 192 -22.38 26.58 32.46
C SER A 192 -23.41 26.63 31.32
N ARG A 193 -23.08 25.94 30.21
CA ARG A 193 -23.95 25.74 29.05
C ARG A 193 -24.11 24.25 28.79
N PRO A 194 -25.28 23.80 28.30
CA PRO A 194 -25.42 22.42 27.86
C PRO A 194 -24.43 22.13 26.71
N PRO A 195 -23.87 20.91 26.64
CA PRO A 195 -22.97 20.51 25.57
C PRO A 195 -23.66 20.66 24.21
N GLY A 196 -22.94 21.16 23.21
CA GLY A 196 -23.46 21.37 21.85
C GLY A 196 -24.37 22.60 21.67
N CYS A 197 -24.38 23.54 22.62
CA CYS A 197 -25.13 24.79 22.47
C CYS A 197 -24.72 25.53 21.18
N PRO A 198 -25.65 25.82 20.24
CA PRO A 198 -25.29 26.41 18.96
C PRO A 198 -24.95 27.91 19.09
N LEU A 199 -24.05 28.37 18.23
CA LEU A 199 -23.76 29.79 18.07
C LEU A 199 -24.97 30.56 17.50
N THR A 200 -25.05 31.84 17.82
CA THR A 200 -25.91 32.78 17.09
C THR A 200 -25.35 33.02 15.68
N TYR A 201 -26.16 33.55 14.75
CA TYR A 201 -25.68 33.86 13.39
C TYR A 201 -24.50 34.85 13.41
N ALA A 202 -24.60 35.91 14.23
CA ALA A 202 -23.51 36.87 14.42
C ALA A 202 -22.29 36.21 15.08
N GLY A 203 -22.52 35.28 16.01
CA GLY A 203 -21.48 34.48 16.63
C GLY A 203 -20.70 33.61 15.64
N SER A 204 -21.42 32.91 14.76
CA SER A 204 -20.82 32.13 13.68
C SER A 204 -19.97 33.00 12.75
N GLN A 205 -20.47 34.18 12.35
CA GLN A 205 -19.68 35.11 11.52
C GLN A 205 -18.44 35.65 12.23
N ALA A 206 -18.51 35.92 13.53
CA ALA A 206 -17.38 36.43 14.29
C ALA A 206 -16.27 35.38 14.44
N VAL A 207 -16.65 34.13 14.75
CA VAL A 207 -15.72 32.99 14.84
C VAL A 207 -15.15 32.63 13.46
N GLU A 208 -15.96 32.65 12.41
CA GLU A 208 -15.50 32.46 11.03
C GLU A 208 -14.49 33.56 10.63
N GLY A 209 -14.80 34.82 10.94
CA GLY A 209 -13.87 35.93 10.77
C GLY A 209 -12.55 35.65 11.47
N MET A 210 -12.60 35.30 12.77
CA MET A 210 -11.44 34.98 13.60
C MET A 210 -10.53 33.90 13.03
N LEU A 211 -11.10 32.88 12.39
CA LEU A 211 -10.35 31.76 11.82
C LEU A 211 -10.04 31.93 10.32
N ALA A 212 -10.58 32.97 9.68
CA ALA A 212 -10.41 33.20 8.26
C ALA A 212 -8.92 33.29 7.88
N GLY A 213 -8.57 32.79 6.69
CA GLY A 213 -7.24 32.92 6.09
C GLY A 213 -6.14 32.07 6.74
N LEU A 214 -6.49 31.10 7.59
CA LEU A 214 -5.58 30.05 8.07
C LEU A 214 -5.41 28.92 7.03
N GLU A 215 -6.26 28.87 6.00
CA GLU A 215 -6.34 27.78 5.02
C GLU A 215 -5.02 27.49 4.29
N GLY A 216 -4.30 28.54 3.89
CA GLY A 216 -3.12 28.40 3.03
C GLY A 216 -2.00 27.54 3.63
N ASP A 217 -1.86 27.56 4.96
CA ASP A 217 -0.80 26.82 5.64
C ASP A 217 -1.10 25.32 5.72
N PHE A 218 -2.37 24.93 5.84
CA PHE A 218 -2.80 23.52 5.76
C PHE A 218 -2.75 22.99 4.33
N VAL A 219 -3.13 23.80 3.34
CA VAL A 219 -3.09 23.41 1.92
C VAL A 219 -1.66 23.13 1.44
N ALA A 220 -0.66 23.83 1.96
CA ALA A 220 0.73 23.68 1.52
C ALA A 220 1.30 22.27 1.73
N LEU A 221 0.96 21.60 2.84
CA LEU A 221 1.39 20.21 3.08
C LEU A 221 0.62 19.21 2.22
N SER A 222 -0.68 19.43 2.00
CA SER A 222 -1.46 18.58 1.07
C SER A 222 -0.96 18.69 -0.37
N ASP A 223 -0.59 19.90 -0.80
CA ASP A 223 -0.02 20.13 -2.13
C ASP A 223 1.34 19.44 -2.28
N LEU A 224 2.16 19.48 -1.24
CA LEU A 224 3.43 18.74 -1.22
C LEU A 224 3.20 17.23 -1.37
N ALA A 225 2.26 16.66 -0.61
CA ALA A 225 1.89 15.24 -0.73
C ALA A 225 1.46 14.87 -2.15
N SER A 226 0.59 15.68 -2.76
CA SER A 226 0.07 15.44 -4.10
C SER A 226 1.15 15.41 -5.19
N ARG A 227 2.26 16.14 -4.98
CA ARG A 227 3.35 16.28 -5.95
C ARG A 227 4.49 15.29 -5.74
N SER A 228 4.76 14.90 -4.50
CA SER A 228 5.99 14.15 -4.19
C SER A 228 5.78 12.83 -3.47
N HIS A 229 4.60 12.57 -2.90
CA HIS A 229 4.28 11.34 -2.15
C HIS A 229 2.79 10.97 -2.28
N GLN A 230 2.38 10.55 -3.48
CA GLN A 230 0.96 10.30 -3.77
C GLN A 230 0.36 9.16 -2.91
N VAL A 231 1.17 8.20 -2.46
CA VAL A 231 0.77 7.12 -1.55
C VAL A 231 0.35 7.64 -0.16
N LEU A 232 0.88 8.79 0.28
CA LEU A 232 0.51 9.39 1.57
C LEU A 232 -0.82 10.15 1.54
N LEU A 233 -1.45 10.32 0.37
CA LEU A 233 -2.74 11.02 0.25
C LEU A 233 -3.85 10.36 1.08
N LEU A 234 -3.90 9.03 1.11
CA LEU A 234 -4.91 8.28 1.88
C LEU A 234 -4.69 8.37 3.41
N PRO A 235 -3.48 8.18 3.96
CA PRO A 235 -3.20 8.44 5.38
C PRO A 235 -3.51 9.87 5.83
N LEU A 236 -3.15 10.87 5.02
CA LEU A 236 -3.48 12.28 5.26
C LEU A 236 -5.00 12.50 5.26
N LEU A 237 -5.72 11.83 4.35
CA LEU A 237 -7.17 11.89 4.28
C LEU A 237 -7.83 11.26 5.53
N ALA A 238 -7.33 10.11 6.00
CA ALA A 238 -7.86 9.44 7.19
C ALA A 238 -7.79 10.33 8.42
N THR A 239 -6.63 10.95 8.65
CA THR A 239 -6.42 11.88 9.76
C THR A 239 -7.27 13.15 9.62
N ALA A 240 -7.41 13.70 8.42
CA ALA A 240 -8.28 14.86 8.18
C ALA A 240 -9.77 14.55 8.47
N LEU A 241 -10.26 13.37 8.06
CA LEU A 241 -11.64 12.94 8.32
C LEU A 241 -11.89 12.71 9.81
N ALA A 242 -10.94 12.10 10.53
CA ALA A 242 -11.05 11.91 11.98
C ALA A 242 -11.13 13.25 12.73
N TRP A 243 -10.27 14.21 12.39
CA TRP A 243 -10.34 15.57 12.94
C TRP A 243 -11.63 16.29 12.55
N GLN A 244 -12.12 16.13 11.32
CA GLN A 244 -13.37 16.75 10.88
C GLN A 244 -14.54 16.28 11.75
N GLN A 245 -14.64 14.99 12.02
CA GLN A 245 -15.69 14.42 12.85
C GLN A 245 -15.56 14.84 14.32
N HIS A 246 -14.33 14.85 14.86
CA HIS A 246 -14.07 15.33 16.22
C HIS A 246 -14.48 16.80 16.41
N LEU A 247 -14.14 17.67 15.46
CA LEU A 247 -14.49 19.10 15.51
C LEU A 247 -15.97 19.36 15.21
N ALA A 248 -16.66 18.48 14.47
CA ALA A 248 -18.08 18.64 14.15
C ALA A 248 -18.98 18.60 15.40
N ALA A 249 -18.52 17.99 16.51
CA ALA A 249 -19.22 18.01 17.79
C ALA A 249 -19.21 19.40 18.46
N GLN A 250 -18.33 20.32 18.03
CA GLN A 250 -18.12 21.62 18.63
C GLN A 250 -18.61 22.75 17.71
N PRO A 251 -19.67 23.50 18.09
CA PRO A 251 -20.23 24.54 17.23
C PRO A 251 -19.27 25.70 16.96
N ALA A 252 -18.36 26.02 17.88
CA ALA A 252 -17.32 27.02 17.67
C ALA A 252 -16.19 26.55 16.72
N ALA A 253 -16.03 25.24 16.52
CA ALA A 253 -15.04 24.70 15.59
C ALA A 253 -15.59 24.47 14.17
N ALA A 254 -16.85 24.84 13.91
CA ALA A 254 -17.49 24.64 12.60
C ALA A 254 -16.68 25.17 11.40
N PRO A 255 -16.03 26.36 11.46
CA PRO A 255 -15.18 26.82 10.36
C PRO A 255 -13.96 25.91 10.11
N LEU A 256 -13.37 25.33 11.16
CA LEU A 256 -12.25 24.38 11.04
C LEU A 256 -12.72 23.05 10.44
N ALA A 257 -13.90 22.56 10.83
CA ALA A 257 -14.50 21.37 10.24
C ALA A 257 -14.77 21.56 8.73
N ALA A 258 -15.28 22.73 8.32
CA ALA A 258 -15.48 23.08 6.91
C ALA A 258 -14.16 23.17 6.12
N LEU A 259 -13.10 23.71 6.75
CA LEU A 259 -11.75 23.71 6.19
C LEU A 259 -11.22 22.29 5.95
N LEU A 260 -11.39 21.39 6.92
CA LEU A 260 -11.00 19.99 6.78
C LEU A 260 -11.81 19.24 5.73
N GLU A 261 -13.10 19.55 5.58
CA GLU A 261 -13.94 19.01 4.51
C GLU A 261 -13.40 19.41 3.13
N SER A 262 -13.04 20.69 2.96
CA SER A 262 -12.43 21.20 1.73
C SER A 262 -11.08 20.53 1.43
N LEU A 263 -10.23 20.36 2.46
CA LEU A 263 -8.96 19.66 2.34
C LEU A 263 -9.14 18.17 2.00
N ALA A 264 -10.09 17.50 2.64
CA ALA A 264 -10.44 16.11 2.33
C ALA A 264 -10.91 15.97 0.88
N GLY A 265 -11.72 16.93 0.39
CA GLY A 265 -12.10 17.01 -1.02
C GLY A 265 -10.90 17.14 -1.96
N LYS A 266 -9.93 18.00 -1.64
CA LYS A 266 -8.68 18.16 -2.41
C LYS A 266 -7.84 16.89 -2.42
N LEU A 267 -7.68 16.23 -1.26
CA LEU A 267 -6.93 14.97 -1.14
C LEU A 267 -7.59 13.86 -1.95
N ARG A 268 -8.92 13.72 -1.90
CA ARG A 268 -9.68 12.78 -2.73
C ARG A 268 -9.50 13.06 -4.23
N GLY A 269 -9.57 14.33 -4.63
CA GLY A 269 -9.37 14.74 -6.03
C GLY A 269 -7.94 14.45 -6.53
N ALA A 270 -6.94 14.71 -5.69
CA ALA A 270 -5.54 14.38 -5.98
C ALA A 270 -5.34 12.86 -6.09
N TRP A 271 -5.94 12.08 -5.19
CA TRP A 271 -5.92 10.61 -5.24
C TRP A 271 -6.55 10.09 -6.54
N GLY A 272 -7.75 10.55 -6.89
CA GLY A 272 -8.41 10.16 -8.13
C GLY A 272 -7.57 10.49 -9.38
N SER A 273 -6.92 11.67 -9.39
CA SER A 273 -6.01 12.07 -10.49
C SER A 273 -4.78 11.17 -10.56
N PHE A 274 -4.21 10.79 -9.42
CA PHE A 274 -3.11 9.85 -9.34
C PHE A 274 -3.50 8.46 -9.87
N CYS A 275 -4.65 7.91 -9.43
CA CYS A 275 -5.16 6.62 -9.89
C CYS A 275 -5.37 6.62 -11.41
N ALA A 276 -6.03 7.64 -11.94
CA ALA A 276 -6.25 7.80 -13.38
C ALA A 276 -4.92 7.89 -14.15
N GLY A 277 -3.92 8.59 -13.59
CA GLY A 277 -2.58 8.67 -14.13
C GLY A 277 -1.87 7.30 -14.19
N GLN A 278 -2.00 6.48 -13.15
CA GLN A 278 -1.43 5.12 -13.14
C GLN A 278 -2.10 4.21 -14.16
N VAL A 279 -3.43 4.25 -14.24
CA VAL A 279 -4.21 3.50 -15.23
C VAL A 279 -3.78 3.87 -16.66
N ALA A 280 -3.73 5.18 -16.96
CA ALA A 280 -3.30 5.67 -18.26
C ALA A 280 -1.85 5.26 -18.57
N ALA A 281 -0.94 5.31 -17.59
CA ALA A 281 0.45 4.92 -17.78
C ALA A 281 0.58 3.43 -18.17
N VAL A 282 -0.14 2.55 -17.47
CA VAL A 282 -0.16 1.10 -17.76
C VAL A 282 -0.76 0.84 -19.13
N GLU A 283 -1.87 1.50 -19.46
CA GLU A 283 -2.51 1.30 -20.76
C GLU A 283 -1.66 1.81 -21.93
N GLN A 284 -0.96 2.92 -21.76
CA GLN A 284 -0.10 3.49 -22.80
C GLN A 284 1.29 2.84 -22.85
N TYR A 285 1.57 1.89 -21.96
CA TYR A 285 2.87 1.21 -21.95
C TYR A 285 3.05 0.40 -23.24
N ASP A 286 4.08 0.79 -24.01
CA ASP A 286 4.57 0.05 -25.16
C ASP A 286 6.08 -0.16 -25.00
N SER A 287 6.49 -1.43 -25.03
CA SER A 287 7.89 -1.83 -24.89
C SER A 287 8.77 -1.40 -26.07
N ARG A 288 8.17 -1.07 -27.22
CA ARG A 288 8.91 -0.68 -28.45
C ARG A 288 9.17 0.82 -28.55
N SER A 289 8.33 1.65 -27.95
CA SER A 289 8.40 3.12 -28.08
C SER A 289 9.26 3.79 -27.01
N LYS A 290 9.34 3.23 -25.80
CA LYS A 290 10.14 3.80 -24.69
C LYS A 290 11.60 3.37 -24.67
N MET A 291 11.95 2.27 -25.34
CA MET A 291 13.31 1.74 -25.44
C MET A 291 13.71 1.77 -26.91
N GLY A 292 14.53 2.75 -27.31
CA GLY A 292 14.91 2.98 -28.71
C GLY A 292 15.16 1.69 -29.49
N LEU A 293 14.22 1.34 -30.37
CA LEU A 293 14.26 0.42 -31.52
C LEU A 293 15.03 -0.92 -31.47
N GLN A 294 15.60 -1.39 -30.36
CA GLN A 294 16.39 -2.64 -30.38
C GLN A 294 16.28 -3.59 -29.18
N GLN A 295 15.64 -3.23 -28.06
CA GLN A 295 15.53 -4.14 -26.91
C GLN A 295 14.08 -4.54 -26.62
N GLY A 296 13.58 -5.53 -27.37
CA GLY A 296 12.30 -6.20 -27.07
C GLY A 296 12.34 -7.02 -25.77
N ILE A 297 11.22 -7.71 -25.48
CA ILE A 297 10.99 -8.57 -24.29
C ILE A 297 12.17 -9.50 -23.97
N LYS A 298 12.95 -9.89 -24.98
CA LYS A 298 14.21 -10.65 -24.88
C LYS A 298 15.15 -10.26 -23.72
N HIS A 299 15.24 -8.97 -23.36
CA HIS A 299 16.13 -8.47 -22.30
C HIS A 299 15.39 -8.03 -21.01
N LEU A 300 14.06 -7.92 -21.05
CA LEU A 300 13.26 -7.55 -19.89
C LEU A 300 12.75 -8.80 -19.19
N HIS A 301 13.29 -9.08 -18.01
CA HIS A 301 12.83 -10.17 -17.16
C HIS A 301 11.51 -9.84 -16.45
N VAL A 302 11.43 -8.67 -15.81
CA VAL A 302 10.23 -8.18 -15.12
C VAL A 302 9.89 -6.81 -15.70
N LEU A 303 8.63 -6.63 -16.07
CA LEU A 303 8.12 -5.38 -16.63
C LEU A 303 8.11 -4.30 -15.53
N PRO A 304 8.52 -3.06 -15.83
CA PRO A 304 8.60 -2.00 -14.84
C PRO A 304 7.29 -1.82 -14.07
N PHE A 305 6.15 -1.84 -14.77
CA PHE A 305 4.84 -1.66 -14.16
C PHE A 305 4.44 -2.77 -13.19
N ILE A 306 4.96 -3.99 -13.34
CA ILE A 306 4.72 -5.07 -12.37
C ILE A 306 5.52 -4.79 -11.09
N SER A 307 6.81 -4.53 -11.22
CA SER A 307 7.68 -4.25 -10.07
C SER A 307 7.28 -3.00 -9.28
N GLN A 308 6.97 -1.91 -9.99
CA GLN A 308 6.56 -0.66 -9.37
C GLN A 308 5.17 -0.77 -8.72
N PHE A 309 4.28 -1.59 -9.29
CA PHE A 309 2.98 -1.85 -8.66
C PHE A 309 3.15 -2.56 -7.32
N CYS A 310 3.94 -3.63 -7.26
CA CYS A 310 4.18 -4.34 -6.01
C CYS A 310 4.79 -3.44 -4.92
N LEU A 311 5.74 -2.58 -5.29
CA LEU A 311 6.32 -1.59 -4.37
C LEU A 311 5.28 -0.57 -3.90
N MET A 312 4.50 0.00 -4.81
CA MET A 312 3.46 0.97 -4.50
C MET A 312 2.42 0.40 -3.54
N VAL A 313 1.94 -0.83 -3.80
CA VAL A 313 0.98 -1.52 -2.93
C VAL A 313 1.59 -1.72 -1.55
N HIS A 314 2.82 -2.22 -1.46
CA HIS A 314 3.50 -2.41 -0.18
C HIS A 314 3.60 -1.10 0.62
N ASP A 315 4.11 -0.04 0.00
CA ASP A 315 4.29 1.25 0.66
C ASP A 315 2.94 1.87 1.06
N LEU A 316 1.89 1.65 0.25
CA LEU A 316 0.54 2.09 0.56
C LEU A 316 -0.05 1.36 1.76
N GLU A 317 0.11 0.04 1.84
CA GLU A 317 -0.38 -0.74 2.97
C GLU A 317 0.32 -0.35 4.28
N VAL A 318 1.64 -0.13 4.25
CA VAL A 318 2.38 0.38 5.41
C VAL A 318 1.83 1.74 5.84
N ALA A 319 1.68 2.66 4.89
CA ALA A 319 1.21 4.01 5.19
C ALA A 319 -0.24 4.04 5.69
N LEU A 320 -1.12 3.16 5.19
CA LEU A 320 -2.51 3.05 5.65
C LEU A 320 -2.61 2.59 7.10
N VAL A 321 -1.74 1.66 7.53
CA VAL A 321 -1.67 1.23 8.93
C VAL A 321 -1.24 2.39 9.83
N GLU A 322 -0.19 3.12 9.45
CA GLU A 322 0.26 4.31 10.17
C GLU A 322 -0.83 5.40 10.24
N GLY A 323 -1.52 5.65 9.12
CA GLY A 323 -2.61 6.61 9.03
C GLY A 323 -3.83 6.24 9.89
N ALA A 324 -4.19 4.95 9.94
CA ALA A 324 -5.27 4.46 10.79
C ALA A 324 -4.92 4.60 12.27
N ALA A 325 -3.67 4.30 12.67
CA ALA A 325 -3.20 4.52 14.03
C ALA A 325 -3.23 6.00 14.42
N ALA A 326 -2.79 6.88 13.51
CA ALA A 326 -2.85 8.33 13.71
C ALA A 326 -4.30 8.84 13.84
N ALA A 327 -5.23 8.34 13.02
CA ALA A 327 -6.65 8.67 13.11
C ALA A 327 -7.28 8.18 14.42
N ALA A 328 -6.93 6.96 14.87
CA ALA A 328 -7.37 6.44 16.16
C ALA A 328 -6.83 7.27 17.34
N ALA A 329 -5.60 7.78 17.23
CA ALA A 329 -5.03 8.68 18.24
C ALA A 329 -5.82 10.00 18.36
N VAL A 330 -6.46 10.49 17.29
CA VAL A 330 -7.36 11.66 17.36
C VAL A 330 -8.55 11.37 18.26
N ALA A 331 -9.19 10.21 18.10
CA ALA A 331 -10.31 9.78 18.96
C ALA A 331 -9.89 9.55 20.42
N ALA A 332 -8.61 9.25 20.67
CA ALA A 332 -8.07 9.08 22.01
C ALA A 332 -7.64 10.40 22.68
N ALA A 333 -7.48 11.49 21.93
CA ALA A 333 -6.94 12.77 22.41
C ALA A 333 -7.95 13.66 23.16
N ALA A 334 -9.11 13.13 23.56
CA ALA A 334 -10.12 13.83 24.34
C ALA A 334 -9.52 14.53 25.59
N PRO A 335 -10.05 15.70 26.00
CA PRO A 335 -9.38 16.61 26.93
C PRO A 335 -9.30 16.04 28.36
N SER A 336 -8.15 15.44 28.66
CA SER A 336 -7.83 14.82 29.96
C SER A 336 -7.36 15.82 31.03
N GLN A 337 -7.33 17.13 30.75
CA GLN A 337 -6.91 18.14 31.73
C GLN A 337 -7.98 18.48 32.79
N GLN A 338 -9.28 18.31 32.50
CA GLN A 338 -10.33 18.37 33.54
C GLN A 338 -10.51 17.03 34.28
N GLN A 339 -10.15 15.90 33.65
CA GLN A 339 -10.27 14.56 34.24
C GLN A 339 -9.37 14.33 35.47
N GLN A 340 -8.15 14.89 35.50
CA GLN A 340 -7.26 14.72 36.67
C GLN A 340 -7.70 15.54 37.90
N GLN A 341 -8.45 16.64 37.71
CA GLN A 341 -9.00 17.41 38.83
C GLN A 341 -10.41 16.96 39.26
N GLN A 342 -11.22 16.40 38.35
CA GLN A 342 -12.56 15.90 38.69
C GLN A 342 -12.60 14.46 39.23
N GLN A 343 -11.63 13.58 38.89
CA GLN A 343 -11.55 12.22 39.47
C GLN A 343 -11.31 12.20 40.98
N GLN A 344 -10.87 13.31 41.59
CA GLN A 344 -10.78 13.42 43.05
C GLN A 344 -12.08 13.89 43.73
N GLN A 345 -13.13 14.27 42.98
CA GLN A 345 -14.34 14.85 43.59
C GLN A 345 -15.70 14.25 43.17
N GLN A 346 -15.80 13.37 42.18
CA GLN A 346 -17.10 12.80 41.78
C GLN A 346 -17.10 11.28 41.69
N GLN A 347 -17.13 10.61 42.84
CA GLN A 347 -17.79 9.31 42.99
C GLN A 347 -19.22 9.56 43.46
N THR A 348 -20.13 10.00 42.58
CA THR A 348 -21.61 9.88 42.68
C THR A 348 -22.32 10.84 41.69
N ALA A 349 -22.31 10.53 40.39
CA ALA A 349 -23.40 10.86 39.45
C ALA A 349 -23.06 10.39 38.01
N GLY A 350 -23.88 9.49 37.48
CA GLY A 350 -24.16 9.23 36.04
C GLY A 350 -23.01 9.23 35.02
N ASP A 351 -22.51 8.04 34.69
CA ASP A 351 -21.42 7.74 33.74
C ASP A 351 -21.89 7.59 32.27
N ASP A 352 -23.20 7.62 32.01
CA ASP A 352 -23.78 7.21 30.71
C ASP A 352 -23.49 8.17 29.53
N GLY A 353 -23.04 9.40 29.80
CA GLY A 353 -22.79 10.41 28.77
C GLY A 353 -21.37 10.38 28.17
N GLU A 354 -20.36 10.10 28.99
CA GLU A 354 -18.95 10.17 28.61
C GLU A 354 -18.52 8.92 27.81
N GLU A 355 -19.01 7.73 28.21
CA GLU A 355 -18.85 6.50 27.43
C GLU A 355 -19.50 6.62 26.03
N GLY A 356 -20.61 7.36 25.93
CA GLY A 356 -21.30 7.63 24.67
C GLY A 356 -20.50 8.50 23.69
N GLN A 357 -19.80 9.55 24.17
CA GLN A 357 -19.00 10.42 23.31
C GLN A 357 -17.69 9.75 22.85
N GLN A 358 -17.00 9.04 23.75
CA GLN A 358 -15.79 8.31 23.38
C GLN A 358 -16.08 7.18 22.37
N SER A 359 -17.20 6.48 22.52
CA SER A 359 -17.61 5.45 21.55
C SER A 359 -17.98 6.03 20.18
N LEU A 360 -18.58 7.22 20.12
CA LEU A 360 -18.87 7.93 18.86
C LEU A 360 -17.59 8.39 18.14
N GLU A 361 -16.60 8.91 18.87
CA GLU A 361 -15.32 9.36 18.28
C GLU A 361 -14.48 8.19 17.77
N GLN A 362 -14.49 7.06 18.48
CA GLN A 362 -13.84 5.83 18.02
C GLN A 362 -14.53 5.25 16.78
N ALA A 363 -15.87 5.29 16.73
CA ALA A 363 -16.62 4.89 15.53
C ALA A 363 -16.31 5.79 14.32
N ALA A 364 -16.17 7.09 14.55
CA ALA A 364 -15.75 8.07 13.55
C ALA A 364 -14.34 7.78 12.99
N ALA A 365 -13.34 7.56 13.86
CA ALA A 365 -12.00 7.17 13.42
C ALA A 365 -12.00 5.85 12.62
N ALA A 366 -12.83 4.88 13.03
CA ALA A 366 -13.04 3.65 12.28
C ALA A 366 -13.69 3.90 10.91
N ASP A 367 -14.66 4.81 10.80
CA ASP A 367 -15.28 5.21 9.53
C ASP A 367 -14.27 5.86 8.58
N ALA A 368 -13.42 6.75 9.10
CA ALA A 368 -12.34 7.36 8.33
C ALA A 368 -11.37 6.30 7.78
N ALA A 369 -10.93 5.36 8.63
CA ALA A 369 -10.07 4.25 8.24
C ALA A 369 -10.74 3.34 7.18
N ARG A 370 -12.03 3.02 7.35
CA ARG A 370 -12.81 2.25 6.38
C ARG A 370 -12.92 2.97 5.03
N SER A 371 -13.14 4.29 5.04
CA SER A 371 -13.25 5.09 3.81
C SER A 371 -11.96 5.08 3.00
N VAL A 372 -10.79 5.20 3.65
CA VAL A 372 -9.51 5.21 2.93
C VAL A 372 -9.10 3.81 2.48
N ARG A 373 -9.41 2.77 3.26
CA ARG A 373 -9.25 1.36 2.86
C ARG A 373 -10.03 1.07 1.59
N ALA A 374 -11.31 1.47 1.53
CA ALA A 374 -12.13 1.29 0.34
C ALA A 374 -11.56 1.99 -0.90
N ALA A 375 -10.93 3.16 -0.73
CA ALA A 375 -10.27 3.87 -1.83
C ALA A 375 -9.00 3.16 -2.33
N ALA A 376 -8.24 2.50 -1.44
CA ALA A 376 -7.10 1.67 -1.81
C ALA A 376 -7.52 0.36 -2.49
N ASP A 377 -8.56 -0.30 -1.98
CA ASP A 377 -9.12 -1.52 -2.59
C ASP A 377 -9.64 -1.24 -4.00
N ALA A 378 -10.34 -0.12 -4.20
CA ALA A 378 -10.80 0.31 -5.52
C ALA A 378 -9.64 0.51 -6.51
N LEU A 379 -8.50 1.03 -6.05
CA LEU A 379 -7.30 1.15 -6.88
C LEU A 379 -6.77 -0.22 -7.31
N TYR A 380 -6.75 -1.20 -6.40
CA TYR A 380 -6.27 -2.54 -6.68
C TYR A 380 -7.18 -3.26 -7.68
N ASP A 381 -8.48 -3.19 -7.47
CA ASP A 381 -9.49 -3.74 -8.37
C ASP A 381 -9.44 -3.09 -9.76
N GLU A 382 -9.04 -1.83 -9.84
CA GLU A 382 -8.89 -1.13 -11.11
C GLU A 382 -7.58 -1.48 -11.83
N LEU A 383 -6.44 -1.47 -11.13
CA LEU A 383 -5.13 -1.66 -11.72
C LEU A 383 -4.79 -3.11 -12.01
N CYS A 384 -5.07 -4.04 -11.09
CA CYS A 384 -4.67 -5.45 -11.23
C CYS A 384 -5.14 -6.06 -12.57
N PRO A 385 -6.44 -6.03 -12.94
CA PRO A 385 -6.90 -6.59 -14.20
C PRO A 385 -6.23 -5.95 -15.43
N ARG A 386 -5.94 -4.64 -15.37
CA ARG A 386 -5.32 -3.89 -16.46
C ARG A 386 -3.84 -4.22 -16.62
N LEU A 387 -3.10 -4.33 -15.52
CA LEU A 387 -1.70 -4.78 -15.49
C LEU A 387 -1.58 -6.17 -16.10
N LEU A 388 -2.45 -7.09 -15.65
CA LEU A 388 -2.48 -8.46 -16.16
C LEU A 388 -2.86 -8.51 -17.66
N SER A 389 -3.85 -7.73 -18.08
CA SER A 389 -4.23 -7.62 -19.51
C SER A 389 -3.12 -7.03 -20.38
N ARG A 390 -2.37 -6.05 -19.88
CA ARG A 390 -1.25 -5.46 -20.61
C ARG A 390 -0.09 -6.44 -20.75
N LEU A 391 0.27 -7.13 -19.67
CA LEU A 391 1.26 -8.19 -19.70
C LEU A 391 0.90 -9.26 -20.75
N GLU A 392 -0.35 -9.72 -20.76
CA GLU A 392 -0.80 -10.73 -21.73
C GLU A 392 -0.67 -10.27 -23.18
N ARG A 393 -1.02 -9.02 -23.48
CA ARG A 393 -0.86 -8.48 -24.84
C ARG A 393 0.59 -8.36 -25.26
N LEU A 394 1.46 -7.92 -24.35
CA LEU A 394 2.89 -7.83 -24.62
C LEU A 394 3.47 -9.23 -24.86
N ALA A 395 3.17 -10.20 -24.00
CA ALA A 395 3.64 -11.57 -24.14
C ALA A 395 3.11 -12.22 -25.43
N SER A 396 1.84 -12.04 -25.76
CA SER A 396 1.23 -12.61 -26.97
C SER A 396 1.77 -11.98 -28.26
N SER A 397 2.31 -10.78 -28.19
CA SER A 397 2.96 -10.12 -29.34
C SER A 397 4.35 -10.67 -29.67
N ASP A 398 4.95 -11.49 -28.78
CA ASP A 398 6.27 -12.10 -28.94
C ASP A 398 6.17 -13.64 -28.88
N ALA A 399 6.12 -14.26 -30.06
CA ALA A 399 6.01 -15.71 -30.20
C ALA A 399 7.24 -16.49 -29.69
N LYS A 400 8.38 -15.83 -29.41
CA LYS A 400 9.63 -16.50 -29.03
C LYS A 400 9.90 -16.41 -27.53
N TYR A 401 9.50 -15.30 -26.90
CA TYR A 401 9.78 -15.02 -25.49
C TYR A 401 8.51 -14.84 -24.65
N GLY A 402 7.32 -15.02 -25.24
CA GLY A 402 6.03 -14.85 -24.60
C GLY A 402 5.85 -15.66 -23.32
N GLU A 403 6.05 -16.99 -23.37
CA GLU A 403 5.87 -17.84 -22.18
C GLU A 403 6.88 -17.52 -21.08
N ARG A 404 8.13 -17.26 -21.46
CA ARG A 404 9.16 -16.80 -20.52
C ARG A 404 8.75 -15.49 -19.84
N CYS A 405 8.27 -14.52 -20.61
CA CYS A 405 7.81 -13.23 -20.11
C CYS A 405 6.68 -13.41 -19.09
N ARG A 406 5.66 -14.24 -19.42
CA ARG A 406 4.58 -14.56 -18.49
C ARG A 406 5.13 -15.20 -17.22
N LEU A 407 5.96 -16.23 -17.34
CA LEU A 407 6.48 -16.98 -16.21
C LEU A 407 7.29 -16.11 -15.25
N GLU A 408 8.19 -15.26 -15.75
CA GLU A 408 9.01 -14.36 -14.93
C GLU A 408 8.17 -13.28 -14.24
N ASN A 409 7.20 -12.69 -14.94
CA ASN A 409 6.39 -11.61 -14.39
C ASN A 409 5.31 -12.10 -13.43
N TYR A 410 4.59 -13.18 -13.76
CA TYR A 410 3.62 -13.78 -12.84
C TYR A 410 4.30 -14.40 -11.62
N GLY A 411 5.49 -15.00 -11.80
CA GLY A 411 6.31 -15.47 -10.68
C GLY A 411 6.70 -14.35 -9.72
N TYR A 412 7.19 -13.24 -10.26
CA TYR A 412 7.51 -12.07 -9.45
C TYR A 412 6.28 -11.49 -8.74
N LEU A 413 5.17 -11.29 -9.46
CA LEU A 413 3.93 -10.75 -8.92
C LEU A 413 3.37 -11.64 -7.80
N GLY A 414 3.35 -12.95 -8.04
CA GLY A 414 2.88 -13.96 -7.10
C GLY A 414 3.71 -14.02 -5.82
N GLU A 415 5.03 -13.90 -5.93
CA GLU A 415 5.92 -13.85 -4.76
C GLU A 415 5.77 -12.53 -4.00
N ALA A 416 5.84 -11.40 -4.70
CA ALA A 416 5.83 -10.07 -4.09
C ALA A 416 4.51 -9.73 -3.37
N LEU A 417 3.38 -10.24 -3.87
CA LEU A 417 2.07 -10.00 -3.27
C LEU A 417 1.62 -11.08 -2.29
N ARG A 418 2.33 -12.21 -2.15
CA ARG A 418 1.87 -13.37 -1.36
C ARG A 418 1.42 -13.00 0.06
N GLY A 419 2.27 -12.28 0.81
CA GLY A 419 1.98 -11.90 2.19
C GLY A 419 0.80 -10.94 2.31
N LEU A 420 0.65 -10.02 1.34
CA LEU A 420 -0.44 -9.06 1.29
C LEU A 420 -1.76 -9.70 0.87
N ALA A 421 -1.74 -10.56 -0.15
CA ALA A 421 -2.91 -11.26 -0.68
C ALA A 421 -3.56 -12.20 0.33
N GLN A 422 -2.80 -12.73 1.30
CA GLN A 422 -3.36 -13.54 2.40
C GLN A 422 -4.17 -12.70 3.40
N LYS A 423 -3.84 -11.42 3.54
CA LYS A 423 -4.45 -10.50 4.52
C LYS A 423 -5.53 -9.62 3.90
N LEU A 424 -5.45 -9.36 2.59
CA LEU A 424 -6.27 -8.38 1.89
C LEU A 424 -7.15 -9.08 0.85
N PRO A 425 -8.47 -9.20 1.09
CA PRO A 425 -9.40 -9.84 0.16
C PRO A 425 -9.38 -9.22 -1.24
N ALA A 426 -9.25 -7.88 -1.33
CA ALA A 426 -9.19 -7.16 -2.61
C ALA A 426 -8.00 -7.60 -3.49
N LEU A 427 -6.87 -7.97 -2.89
CA LEU A 427 -5.70 -8.48 -3.65
C LEU A 427 -5.76 -9.99 -3.86
N GLN A 428 -6.44 -10.72 -2.97
CA GLN A 428 -6.47 -12.18 -2.97
C GLN A 428 -6.97 -12.76 -4.29
N GLN A 429 -8.08 -12.23 -4.81
CA GLN A 429 -8.65 -12.70 -6.07
C GLN A 429 -7.69 -12.50 -7.25
N HIS A 430 -7.09 -11.30 -7.36
CA HIS A 430 -6.16 -10.99 -8.46
C HIS A 430 -4.86 -11.81 -8.35
N TRP A 431 -4.39 -12.07 -7.14
CA TRP A 431 -3.24 -12.91 -6.88
C TRP A 431 -3.49 -14.36 -7.29
N GLN A 432 -4.66 -14.93 -6.97
CA GLN A 432 -5.04 -16.28 -7.42
C GLN A 432 -5.09 -16.38 -8.94
N VAL A 433 -5.61 -15.36 -9.63
CA VAL A 433 -5.59 -15.30 -11.10
C VAL A 433 -4.15 -15.25 -11.62
N ALA A 434 -3.28 -14.46 -11.01
CA ALA A 434 -1.87 -14.38 -11.39
C ALA A 434 -1.16 -15.73 -11.20
N GLU A 435 -1.40 -16.44 -10.11
CA GLU A 435 -0.83 -17.77 -9.85
C GLU A 435 -1.35 -18.82 -10.84
N ALA A 436 -2.65 -18.85 -11.13
CA ALA A 436 -3.20 -19.75 -12.14
C ALA A 436 -2.58 -19.51 -13.53
N ARG A 437 -2.35 -18.23 -13.88
CA ARG A 437 -1.66 -17.87 -15.13
C ARG A 437 -0.17 -18.19 -15.09
N ARG A 438 0.48 -18.11 -13.93
CA ARG A 438 1.86 -18.57 -13.72
C ARG A 438 1.99 -20.06 -13.99
N GLU A 439 1.05 -20.86 -13.49
CA GLU A 439 1.03 -22.31 -13.70
C GLU A 439 0.79 -22.67 -15.17
N ALA A 440 -0.15 -21.98 -15.82
CA ALA A 440 -0.37 -22.13 -17.26
C ALA A 440 0.89 -21.76 -18.07
N ALA A 441 1.53 -20.63 -17.75
CA ALA A 441 2.78 -20.20 -18.39
C ALA A 441 3.94 -21.17 -18.13
N LEU A 442 4.00 -21.77 -16.93
CA LEU A 442 4.99 -22.80 -16.63
C LEU A 442 4.76 -24.04 -17.50
N SER A 443 3.52 -24.49 -17.63
CA SER A 443 3.17 -25.61 -18.52
C SER A 443 3.52 -25.33 -19.98
N GLY A 444 3.17 -24.14 -20.48
CA GLY A 444 3.54 -23.69 -21.83
C GLY A 444 5.05 -23.62 -22.04
N TYR A 445 5.78 -23.02 -21.08
CA TYR A 445 7.23 -22.94 -21.11
C TYR A 445 7.90 -24.33 -21.11
N VAL A 446 7.40 -25.27 -20.30
CA VAL A 446 7.87 -26.66 -20.29
C VAL A 446 7.65 -27.29 -21.67
N ALA A 447 6.47 -27.15 -22.26
CA ALA A 447 6.19 -27.65 -23.60
C ALA A 447 7.16 -27.07 -24.65
N GLU A 448 7.45 -25.76 -24.60
CA GLU A 448 8.44 -25.13 -25.48
C GLU A 448 9.86 -25.69 -25.28
N GLN A 449 10.29 -25.92 -24.03
CA GLN A 449 11.61 -26.46 -23.75
C GLN A 449 11.74 -27.90 -24.23
N LEU A 450 10.69 -28.71 -24.03
CA LEU A 450 10.68 -30.08 -24.52
C LEU A 450 10.71 -30.11 -26.06
N ALA A 451 9.89 -29.30 -26.74
CA ALA A 451 9.86 -29.20 -28.20
C ALA A 451 11.19 -28.72 -28.81
N TYR A 452 11.94 -27.88 -28.09
CA TYR A 452 13.24 -27.40 -28.56
C TYR A 452 14.34 -28.47 -28.47
N SER A 453 14.20 -29.44 -27.56
CA SER A 453 15.20 -30.48 -27.36
C SER A 453 15.20 -31.49 -28.50
N LYS A 454 16.36 -31.95 -28.95
CA LYS A 454 16.43 -33.07 -29.93
C LYS A 454 15.91 -34.39 -29.36
N LEU A 455 15.80 -34.51 -28.02
CA LEU A 455 15.12 -35.64 -27.34
C LEU A 455 13.63 -35.76 -27.74
N TRP A 456 13.05 -34.66 -28.25
CA TRP A 456 11.64 -34.54 -28.57
C TRP A 456 11.15 -35.46 -29.68
N LYS A 457 11.97 -35.79 -30.68
CA LYS A 457 11.55 -36.64 -31.81
C LYS A 457 11.05 -38.01 -31.37
N LEU A 458 11.58 -38.52 -30.26
CA LEU A 458 11.17 -39.79 -29.69
C LEU A 458 9.83 -39.67 -28.93
N LEU A 459 9.59 -38.52 -28.29
CA LEU A 459 8.30 -38.23 -27.63
C LEU A 459 7.19 -37.93 -28.67
N GLU A 460 7.51 -37.25 -29.77
CA GLU A 460 6.60 -37.07 -30.92
C GLU A 460 6.19 -38.41 -31.53
N PHE A 461 7.10 -39.39 -31.54
CA PHE A 461 6.77 -40.74 -31.96
C PHE A 461 5.80 -41.42 -30.99
N GLY A 462 5.93 -41.17 -29.68
CA GLY A 462 4.93 -41.58 -28.69
C GLY A 462 3.54 -41.00 -28.99
N ASP A 463 3.46 -39.69 -29.24
CA ASP A 463 2.19 -39.05 -29.63
C ASP A 463 1.61 -39.65 -30.93
N LYS A 464 2.48 -40.02 -31.90
CA LYS A 464 2.08 -40.73 -33.12
C LYS A 464 1.53 -42.13 -32.80
N LEU A 465 2.15 -42.87 -31.88
CA LEU A 465 1.68 -44.19 -31.45
C LEU A 465 0.31 -44.09 -30.76
N ASP A 466 0.11 -43.12 -29.87
CA ASP A 466 -1.18 -42.87 -29.23
C ASP A 466 -2.28 -42.57 -30.26
N ALA A 467 -1.97 -41.81 -31.30
CA ALA A 467 -2.92 -41.53 -32.37
C ALA A 467 -3.25 -42.79 -33.19
N LEU A 468 -2.26 -43.63 -33.47
CA LEU A 468 -2.43 -44.88 -34.22
C LEU A 468 -3.22 -45.92 -33.43
N LEU A 469 -2.97 -46.07 -32.13
CA LEU A 469 -3.65 -47.05 -31.28
C LEU A 469 -5.15 -46.76 -31.09
N LYS A 470 -5.64 -45.57 -31.46
CA LYS A 470 -7.07 -45.27 -31.50
C LYS A 470 -7.78 -45.92 -32.69
N VAL A 471 -7.05 -46.31 -33.73
CA VAL A 471 -7.59 -46.78 -35.01
C VAL A 471 -7.00 -48.11 -35.50
N VAL A 472 -5.90 -48.56 -34.90
CA VAL A 472 -5.17 -49.78 -35.28
C VAL A 472 -4.86 -50.59 -34.03
N SER A 473 -4.93 -51.93 -34.12
CA SER A 473 -4.60 -52.79 -32.98
C SER A 473 -3.07 -52.80 -32.71
N PRO A 474 -2.61 -52.98 -31.45
CA PRO A 474 -1.18 -52.93 -31.10
C PRO A 474 -0.24 -53.76 -31.99
N PRO A 475 -0.53 -55.02 -32.37
CA PRO A 475 0.38 -55.80 -33.23
C PRO A 475 0.43 -55.27 -34.67
N GLU A 476 -0.62 -54.61 -35.14
CA GLU A 476 -0.72 -54.07 -36.50
C GLU A 476 0.05 -52.76 -36.69
N VAL A 477 0.40 -52.07 -35.60
CA VAL A 477 1.14 -50.80 -35.63
C VAL A 477 2.48 -50.95 -36.35
N SER A 478 3.16 -52.09 -36.20
CA SER A 478 4.46 -52.36 -36.82
C SER A 478 4.44 -52.43 -38.36
N PHE A 479 3.25 -52.60 -38.96
CA PHE A 479 3.05 -52.61 -40.41
C PHE A 479 2.63 -51.24 -40.97
N GLN A 480 2.40 -50.26 -40.11
CA GLN A 480 2.07 -48.89 -40.54
C GLN A 480 3.31 -48.17 -41.07
N LYS A 481 3.07 -47.18 -41.93
CA LYS A 481 4.15 -46.38 -42.52
C LYS A 481 4.95 -45.63 -41.45
N ASP A 482 6.28 -45.69 -41.55
CA ASP A 482 7.24 -45.10 -40.63
C ASP A 482 7.10 -45.61 -39.17
N CYS A 483 6.68 -46.87 -39.01
CA CYS A 483 6.51 -47.59 -37.75
C CYS A 483 7.17 -48.98 -37.77
N SER A 484 8.06 -49.26 -38.74
CA SER A 484 8.70 -50.58 -38.77
C SER A 484 9.66 -50.75 -37.58
N PRO A 485 9.86 -51.97 -37.05
CA PRO A 485 10.78 -52.20 -35.94
C PRO A 485 12.23 -51.76 -36.22
N ALA A 486 12.64 -51.69 -37.49
CA ALA A 486 13.96 -51.17 -37.87
C ALA A 486 14.04 -49.65 -37.74
N GLU A 487 13.01 -48.92 -38.15
CA GLU A 487 12.91 -47.47 -38.04
C GLU A 487 12.82 -47.03 -36.59
N VAL A 488 11.99 -47.70 -35.78
CA VAL A 488 11.85 -47.40 -34.34
C VAL A 488 13.19 -47.56 -33.61
N ARG A 489 13.90 -48.67 -33.85
CA ARG A 489 15.26 -48.89 -33.29
C ARG A 489 16.26 -47.82 -33.74
N SER A 490 16.16 -47.37 -34.98
CA SER A 490 17.02 -46.30 -35.52
C SER A 490 16.72 -44.95 -34.85
N LEU A 491 15.43 -44.62 -34.69
CA LEU A 491 14.97 -43.43 -34.00
C LEU A 491 15.43 -43.40 -32.54
N MET A 492 15.25 -44.50 -31.80
CA MET A 492 15.68 -44.61 -30.41
C MET A 492 17.19 -44.42 -30.28
N ARG A 493 18.00 -45.12 -31.08
CA ARG A 493 19.47 -44.97 -31.04
C ARG A 493 19.92 -43.55 -31.34
N SER A 494 19.41 -42.95 -32.42
CA SER A 494 19.82 -41.60 -32.83
C SER A 494 19.35 -40.51 -31.86
N THR A 495 18.20 -40.71 -31.22
CA THR A 495 17.65 -39.74 -30.26
C THR A 495 18.28 -39.87 -28.88
N MET A 496 18.61 -41.07 -28.43
CA MET A 496 19.23 -41.33 -27.12
C MET A 496 20.76 -41.26 -27.10
N ASP A 497 21.42 -41.20 -28.26
CA ASP A 497 22.87 -40.97 -28.31
C ASP A 497 23.25 -39.62 -27.67
N GLY A 498 24.22 -39.63 -26.76
CA GLY A 498 24.66 -38.44 -26.04
C GLY A 498 23.57 -37.76 -25.18
N THR A 499 22.65 -38.55 -24.59
CA THR A 499 21.55 -38.05 -23.75
C THR A 499 22.04 -37.14 -22.63
N ASP A 500 23.12 -37.49 -21.93
CA ASP A 500 23.67 -36.68 -20.82
C ASP A 500 23.97 -35.24 -21.25
N LYS A 501 24.68 -35.08 -22.37
CA LYS A 501 25.02 -33.77 -22.95
C LYS A 501 23.77 -33.02 -23.41
N LYS A 502 22.74 -33.72 -23.89
CA LYS A 502 21.46 -33.11 -24.28
C LYS A 502 20.68 -32.61 -23.05
N LEU A 503 20.68 -33.37 -21.95
CA LEU A 503 20.07 -32.97 -20.68
C LEU A 503 20.82 -31.79 -20.05
N GLU A 504 22.16 -31.80 -20.06
CA GLU A 504 23.00 -30.67 -19.64
C GLU A 504 22.71 -29.41 -20.47
N ALA A 505 22.62 -29.55 -21.80
CA ALA A 505 22.32 -28.44 -22.68
C ALA A 505 20.90 -27.87 -22.43
N LEU A 506 19.93 -28.73 -22.14
CA LEU A 506 18.58 -28.33 -21.77
C LEU A 506 18.56 -27.58 -20.43
N ALA A 507 19.21 -28.14 -19.40
CA ALA A 507 19.36 -27.51 -18.09
C ALA A 507 20.05 -26.13 -18.20
N GLY A 508 21.15 -26.07 -18.94
CA GLY A 508 21.90 -24.85 -19.18
C GLY A 508 21.09 -23.79 -19.94
N ARG A 509 20.22 -24.22 -20.87
CA ARG A 509 19.29 -23.31 -21.56
C ARG A 509 18.25 -22.73 -20.60
N VAL A 510 17.61 -23.57 -19.78
CA VAL A 510 16.62 -23.11 -18.77
C VAL A 510 17.30 -22.15 -17.79
N ARG A 511 18.50 -22.48 -17.31
CA ARG A 511 19.32 -21.63 -16.43
C ARG A 511 19.68 -20.29 -17.08
N LYS A 512 20.00 -20.29 -18.39
CA LYS A 512 20.27 -19.05 -19.15
C LYS A 512 19.03 -18.18 -19.32
N HIS A 513 17.85 -18.79 -19.45
CA HIS A 513 16.59 -18.06 -19.58
C HIS A 513 16.15 -17.43 -18.25
N LEU A 514 16.09 -18.22 -17.19
CA LEU A 514 15.44 -17.82 -15.93
C LEU A 514 16.44 -17.38 -14.84
N GLY A 515 17.75 -17.50 -15.09
CA GLY A 515 18.79 -17.33 -14.08
C GLY A 515 19.00 -18.60 -13.24
N GLY A 516 19.82 -18.51 -12.18
CA GLY A 516 20.11 -19.64 -11.27
C GLY A 516 19.29 -19.63 -9.97
N GLY A 517 18.17 -18.91 -9.93
CA GLY A 517 17.37 -18.71 -8.71
C GLY A 517 16.25 -19.74 -8.51
N ALA A 518 15.33 -19.43 -7.60
CA ALA A 518 14.18 -20.29 -7.27
C ALA A 518 13.29 -20.62 -8.48
N LEU A 519 13.03 -19.64 -9.35
CA LEU A 519 12.24 -19.84 -10.56
C LEU A 519 12.86 -20.89 -11.50
N PHE A 520 14.19 -20.93 -11.59
CA PHE A 520 14.89 -21.97 -12.35
C PHE A 520 14.68 -23.34 -11.74
N ASN A 521 14.79 -23.47 -10.41
CA ASN A 521 14.60 -24.77 -9.74
C ASN A 521 13.19 -25.31 -9.97
N VAL A 522 12.16 -24.46 -9.83
CA VAL A 522 10.76 -24.83 -10.10
C VAL A 522 10.57 -25.23 -11.55
N ALA A 523 11.03 -24.41 -12.50
CA ALA A 523 10.87 -24.68 -13.92
C ALA A 523 11.64 -25.93 -14.35
N TRP A 524 12.84 -26.12 -13.84
CA TRP A 524 13.68 -27.27 -14.17
C TRP A 524 13.11 -28.57 -13.61
N ALA A 525 12.61 -28.55 -12.36
CA ALA A 525 11.87 -29.69 -11.80
C ALA A 525 10.66 -30.05 -12.66
N ALA A 526 9.86 -29.06 -13.08
CA ALA A 526 8.70 -29.31 -13.95
C ALA A 526 9.10 -29.87 -15.33
N VAL A 527 10.21 -29.41 -15.92
CA VAL A 527 10.73 -29.99 -17.18
C VAL A 527 11.17 -31.44 -16.98
N LYS A 528 11.87 -31.75 -15.88
CA LYS A 528 12.27 -33.13 -15.55
C LYS A 528 11.07 -34.05 -15.43
N GLU A 529 10.10 -33.67 -14.60
CA GLU A 529 8.88 -34.43 -14.35
C GLU A 529 8.09 -34.67 -15.65
N ALA A 530 7.86 -33.63 -16.45
CA ALA A 530 7.12 -33.75 -17.70
C ALA A 530 7.86 -34.61 -18.75
N LEU A 531 9.19 -34.55 -18.80
CA LEU A 531 9.98 -35.40 -19.68
C LEU A 531 9.90 -36.86 -19.25
N LEU A 532 10.09 -37.13 -17.96
CA LEU A 532 10.03 -38.49 -17.41
C LEU A 532 8.65 -39.11 -17.59
N ALA A 533 7.57 -38.40 -17.26
CA ALA A 533 6.21 -38.89 -17.42
C ALA A 533 5.90 -39.29 -18.87
N ARG A 534 6.33 -38.48 -19.85
CA ARG A 534 6.18 -38.81 -21.28
C ARG A 534 7.05 -39.97 -21.73
N TYR A 535 8.24 -40.11 -21.15
CA TYR A 535 9.17 -41.20 -21.45
C TYR A 535 8.67 -42.54 -20.90
N GLU A 536 8.09 -42.55 -19.70
CA GLU A 536 7.42 -43.71 -19.09
C GLU A 536 6.20 -44.15 -19.90
N HIS A 537 5.37 -43.20 -20.33
CA HIS A 537 4.24 -43.49 -21.22
C HIS A 537 4.71 -44.08 -22.55
N LEU A 538 5.79 -43.56 -23.12
CA LEU A 538 6.38 -44.12 -24.33
C LEU A 538 6.88 -45.56 -24.13
N GLU A 539 7.54 -45.87 -23.01
CA GLU A 539 7.96 -47.23 -22.69
C GLU A 539 6.76 -48.18 -22.68
N TRP A 540 5.68 -47.80 -22.01
CA TRP A 540 4.43 -48.54 -21.99
C TRP A 540 3.83 -48.76 -23.39
N LEU A 541 3.85 -47.74 -24.25
CA LEU A 541 3.41 -47.85 -25.65
C LEU A 541 4.28 -48.82 -26.46
N LEU A 542 5.60 -48.77 -26.25
CA LEU A 542 6.56 -49.63 -26.93
C LEU A 542 6.45 -51.08 -26.49
N GLU A 543 6.15 -51.36 -25.22
CA GLU A 543 5.91 -52.71 -24.73
C GLU A 543 4.72 -53.38 -25.42
N GLN A 544 3.66 -52.60 -25.72
CA GLN A 544 2.49 -53.11 -26.42
C GLN A 544 2.71 -53.33 -27.91
N CYS A 545 3.41 -52.41 -28.58
CA CYS A 545 3.56 -52.43 -30.04
C CYS A 545 4.82 -53.17 -30.51
N TYR A 546 5.87 -53.20 -29.69
CA TYR A 546 7.21 -53.70 -30.03
C TYR A 546 7.89 -54.44 -28.86
N PRO A 547 7.35 -55.58 -28.40
CA PRO A 547 7.82 -56.28 -27.20
C PRO A 547 9.29 -56.75 -27.26
N THR A 548 9.87 -56.86 -28.46
CA THR A 548 11.27 -57.25 -28.67
C THR A 548 12.24 -56.06 -28.77
N THR A 549 11.75 -54.84 -28.63
CA THR A 549 12.52 -53.60 -28.77
C THR A 549 12.43 -52.76 -27.49
N PRO A 550 13.18 -53.12 -26.42
CA PRO A 550 13.12 -52.40 -25.16
C PRO A 550 13.71 -50.99 -25.28
N LEU A 551 13.12 -50.04 -24.56
CA LEU A 551 13.58 -48.67 -24.47
C LEU A 551 14.87 -48.59 -23.64
N ARG A 552 15.90 -47.95 -24.19
CA ARG A 552 17.20 -47.76 -23.52
C ARG A 552 17.70 -46.33 -23.73
N PRO A 553 18.12 -45.62 -22.66
CA PRO A 553 18.01 -45.99 -21.22
C PRO A 553 16.57 -46.23 -20.76
N SER A 554 16.35 -47.07 -19.75
CA SER A 554 15.03 -47.21 -19.10
C SER A 554 14.65 -45.91 -18.37
N PRO A 555 13.37 -45.71 -17.98
CA PRO A 555 12.99 -44.54 -17.18
C PRO A 555 13.77 -44.42 -15.86
N GLU A 556 14.08 -45.55 -15.22
CA GLU A 556 14.92 -45.55 -14.01
C GLU A 556 16.35 -45.09 -14.29
N GLU A 557 16.97 -45.57 -15.37
CA GLU A 557 18.29 -45.13 -15.81
C GLU A 557 18.27 -43.63 -16.15
N LEU A 558 17.21 -43.15 -16.81
CA LEU A 558 17.03 -41.74 -17.13
C LEU A 558 16.87 -40.86 -15.88
N ARG A 559 16.19 -41.35 -14.83
CA ARG A 559 16.11 -40.67 -13.53
C ARG A 559 17.49 -40.53 -12.86
N GLU A 560 18.32 -41.57 -12.93
CA GLU A 560 19.69 -41.51 -12.42
C GLU A 560 20.54 -40.47 -13.19
N LEU A 561 20.38 -40.41 -14.51
CA LEU A 561 21.03 -39.37 -15.32
C LEU A 561 20.62 -37.96 -14.90
N PHE A 562 19.33 -37.74 -14.57
CA PHE A 562 18.84 -36.46 -14.05
C PHE A 562 19.38 -36.11 -12.66
N ARG A 563 19.66 -37.11 -11.81
CA ARG A 563 20.30 -36.92 -10.49
C ARG A 563 21.75 -36.50 -10.66
N ALA A 564 22.48 -37.18 -11.55
CA ALA A 564 23.87 -36.86 -11.88
C ALA A 564 24.02 -35.45 -12.46
N THR A 565 23.09 -35.00 -13.31
CA THR A 565 23.11 -33.64 -13.88
C THR A 565 22.75 -32.52 -12.90
N SER A 566 22.11 -32.81 -11.77
CA SER A 566 21.81 -31.80 -10.73
C SER A 566 22.91 -31.63 -9.67
N ALA A 567 23.90 -32.52 -9.64
CA ALA A 567 24.99 -32.48 -8.66
C ALA A 567 26.16 -31.56 -9.08
N GLY A 568 26.04 -30.85 -10.20
CA GLY A 568 26.99 -29.83 -10.68
C GLY A 568 26.30 -28.51 -11.01
#